data_AF-A0ABD0N9P1-F1
#
_entry.id   AF-A0ABD0N9P1-F1
#
_cell.length_a   1.000
_cell.length_b   1.000
_cell.length_c   1.000
_cell.angle_alpha   90.00
_cell.angle_beta   90.00
_cell.angle_gamma   90.00
#
_symmetry.space_group_name_H-M   'P 1'
#
loop_
_entity.id
_entity.type
_entity.pdbx_description
1 polymer ?
#
loop_
_entity_poly.entity_id
_entity_poly.type
_entity_poly.pdbx_seq_one_letter_code
_entity_poly.pdbx_strand_id
1 'polypeptide(L)' 'VFLLAGRKRKKSATSNYLISIDATDLSRGGENFIGKLRSNLMGTKFTVFDNGLNPDRALRDMSNARQELAAIIY' A
#
# COMPACT_ATOMS: atom_id res chain seq x y z
N VAL A 1 7.81 20.53 8.64
CA VAL A 1 8.17 19.74 7.43
C VAL A 1 7.22 18.57 7.35
N PHE A 2 6.48 18.45 6.25
CA PHE A 2 5.60 17.30 6.01
C PHE A 2 6.41 16.19 5.34
N LEU A 3 6.16 14.93 5.72
CA LEU A 3 6.86 13.76 5.16
C LEU A 3 5.89 12.85 4.41
N LEU A 4 4.90 12.32 5.12
CA LEU A 4 3.96 11.33 4.59
C LEU A 4 2.58 11.51 5.22
N ALA A 5 1.55 11.17 4.46
CA ALA A 5 0.18 11.00 4.95
C ALA A 5 -0.31 9.58 4.69
N GLY A 6 -1.11 9.07 5.60
CA GLY A 6 -1.72 7.74 5.54
C GLY A 6 -3.24 7.82 5.63
N ARG A 7 -3.96 7.04 4.82
CA ARG A 7 -5.44 6.98 4.88
C ARG A 7 -5.96 5.56 4.74
N LYS A 8 -6.78 5.13 5.70
CA LYS A 8 -7.56 3.89 5.58
C LYS A 8 -8.58 4.02 4.46
N ARG A 9 -8.59 3.08 3.53
CA ARG A 9 -9.59 3.03 2.46
C ARG A 9 -10.91 2.47 3.01
N LYS A 10 -12.00 3.13 2.63
CA LYS A 10 -13.36 2.59 2.79
C LYS A 10 -13.58 1.44 1.79
N LYS A 11 -14.60 0.61 2.01
CA LYS A 11 -15.02 -0.49 1.11
C LYS A 11 -13.90 -1.51 0.81
N SER A 12 -13.11 -1.86 1.81
CA SER A 12 -12.13 -2.94 1.74
C SER A 12 -12.50 -4.03 2.76
N ALA A 13 -12.45 -5.30 2.36
CA ALA A 13 -12.73 -6.44 3.24
C ALA A 13 -11.69 -6.63 4.36
N THR A 14 -10.53 -5.99 4.21
CA THR A 14 -9.41 -6.00 5.18
C THR A 14 -9.01 -4.57 5.48
N SER A 15 -8.22 -4.37 6.54
CA SER A 15 -7.62 -3.06 6.78
C SER A 15 -6.60 -2.76 5.68
N ASN A 16 -6.84 -1.68 4.95
CA ASN A 16 -6.06 -1.27 3.79
C ASN A 16 -5.79 0.22 3.87
N TYR A 17 -4.53 0.63 3.90
CA TYR A 17 -4.13 2.03 3.98
C TYR A 17 -3.30 2.41 2.77
N LEU A 18 -3.54 3.60 2.24
CA LEU A 18 -2.68 4.25 1.26
C LEU A 18 -1.69 5.15 1.99
N ILE A 19 -0.46 5.20 1.49
CA ILE A 19 0.62 6.06 1.97
C ILE A 19 1.02 6.96 0.80
N SER A 20 1.04 8.27 1.05
CA SER A 20 1.31 9.31 0.05
C SER A 20 2.32 10.33 0.57
N ILE A 21 3.11 10.90 -0.34
CA ILE A 21 3.99 12.06 -0.08
C ILE A 21 3.25 13.40 -0.23
N ASP A 22 1.96 13.36 -0.53
CA ASP A 22 1.08 14.52 -0.60
C ASP A 22 -0.07 14.39 0.42
N ALA A 23 -0.22 15.40 1.28
CA ALA A 23 -1.26 15.43 2.30
C ALA A 23 -2.67 15.59 1.71
N THR A 24 -2.78 16.15 0.51
CA THR A 24 -4.04 16.50 -0.15
C THR A 24 -4.49 15.42 -1.13
N ASP A 25 -3.55 14.71 -1.74
CA ASP A 25 -3.83 13.55 -2.60
C ASP A 25 -3.53 12.22 -1.90
N LEU A 26 -4.59 11.61 -1.39
CA LEU A 26 -4.60 10.28 -0.76
C LEU A 26 -5.33 9.25 -1.64
N SER A 27 -5.26 9.41 -2.96
CA SER A 27 -5.83 8.48 -3.93
C SER A 27 -4.81 7.40 -4.32
N ARG A 28 -5.30 6.27 -4.85
CA ARG A 28 -4.41 5.19 -5.33
C ARG A 28 -3.87 5.46 -6.73
N GLY A 29 -4.60 6.24 -7.52
CA GLY A 29 -4.21 6.60 -8.89
C GLY A 29 -3.42 7.90 -8.97
N GLY A 30 -3.23 8.59 -7.84
CA GLY A 30 -2.41 9.79 -7.75
C GLY A 30 -0.94 9.48 -7.94
N GLU A 31 -0.21 10.42 -8.51
CA GLU A 31 1.24 10.32 -8.74
C GLU A 31 2.04 10.26 -7.43
N ASN A 32 1.46 10.81 -6.35
CA ASN A 32 2.07 10.89 -5.03
C ASN A 32 1.88 9.62 -4.18
N PHE A 33 1.22 8.59 -4.70
CA PHE A 33 1.06 7.31 -4.03
C PHE A 33 2.38 6.53 -4.03
N ILE A 34 2.92 6.26 -2.84
CA ILE A 34 4.23 5.60 -2.68
C ILE A 34 4.16 4.22 -2.03
N GLY A 35 3.04 3.87 -1.39
CA GLY A 35 2.97 2.60 -0.69
C GLY A 35 1.63 2.27 -0.06
N LYS A 36 1.50 1.02 0.41
CA LYS A 36 0.26 0.47 0.92
C LYS A 36 0.49 -0.48 2.09
N LEU A 37 -0.26 -0.28 3.17
CA LEU A 37 -0.38 -1.26 4.25
C LEU A 37 -1.62 -2.13 4.02
N ARG A 38 -1.49 -3.46 4.12
CA ARG A 38 -2.61 -4.39 4.01
C ARG A 38 -2.59 -5.39 5.16
N SER A 39 -3.73 -5.60 5.81
CA SER A 39 -3.90 -6.64 6.83
C SER A 39 -4.38 -7.97 6.24
N ASN A 40 -4.22 -9.03 7.02
CA ASN A 40 -5.03 -10.24 6.90
C ASN A 40 -6.48 -9.98 7.38
N LEU A 41 -7.34 -10.99 7.24
CA LEU A 41 -8.76 -10.91 7.62
C LEU A 41 -8.97 -10.57 9.10
N MET A 42 -8.16 -11.16 9.98
CA MET A 42 -8.27 -10.98 11.44
C MET A 42 -7.66 -9.66 11.93
N GLY A 43 -6.88 -8.96 11.12
CA GLY A 43 -6.17 -7.75 11.55
C GLY A 43 -5.01 -8.02 12.51
N THR A 44 -4.42 -9.21 12.47
CA THR A 44 -3.27 -9.61 13.31
C THR A 44 -1.95 -9.65 12.54
N LYS A 45 -2.01 -9.67 11.21
CA LYS A 45 -0.84 -9.66 10.34
C LYS A 45 -0.98 -8.54 9.33
N PHE A 46 0.08 -7.77 9.14
CA PHE A 46 0.11 -6.67 8.18
C PHE A 46 1.37 -6.74 7.32
N THR A 47 1.24 -6.34 6.06
CA THR A 47 2.34 -6.23 5.11
C THR A 47 2.34 -4.83 4.51
N VAL A 48 3.51 -4.21 4.45
CA VAL A 48 3.75 -2.94 3.77
C VAL A 48 4.31 -3.23 2.38
N PHE A 49 3.71 -2.61 1.37
CA PHE A 49 4.15 -2.68 -0.01
C PHE A 49 4.54 -1.28 -0.51
N ASP A 50 5.43 -1.24 -1.50
CA ASP A 50 5.65 -0.04 -2.32
C ASP A 50 4.46 0.23 -3.29
N ASN A 51 4.69 1.11 -4.27
CA ASN A 51 3.70 1.49 -5.27
C ASN A 51 3.66 0.58 -6.52
N GLY A 52 4.43 -0.52 -6.53
CA GLY A 52 4.43 -1.45 -7.66
C GLY A 52 3.10 -2.19 -7.84
N LEU A 53 3.02 -2.99 -8.91
CA LEU A 53 1.84 -3.76 -9.25
C LEU A 53 1.70 -5.02 -8.39
N ASN A 54 0.48 -5.48 -8.19
CA ASN A 54 0.27 -6.82 -7.64
C ASN A 54 0.96 -7.84 -8.57
N PRO A 55 1.70 -8.85 -8.08
CA PRO A 55 2.32 -9.89 -8.91
C PRO A 55 1.39 -10.45 -9.99
N ASP A 56 0.11 -10.69 -9.67
CA ASP A 56 -0.91 -11.17 -10.62
C ASP A 56 -1.19 -10.23 -11.81
N ARG A 57 -0.71 -8.98 -11.75
CA ARG A 57 -0.87 -7.93 -12.77
C ARG A 57 0.48 -7.36 -13.22
N ALA A 58 1.58 -7.88 -12.70
CA ALA A 58 2.91 -7.45 -13.07
C ALA A 58 3.30 -8.01 -14.45
N LEU A 59 4.35 -7.45 -15.04
CA LEU A 59 4.98 -8.01 -16.22
C LEU A 59 5.58 -9.39 -15.91
N ARG A 60 5.78 -10.21 -16.94
CA ARG A 60 6.34 -11.58 -16.78
C ARG A 60 7.74 -11.58 -16.16
N ASP A 61 8.50 -10.53 -16.37
CA ASP A 61 9.84 -10.35 -15.81
C ASP A 61 9.82 -9.81 -14.37
N MET A 62 8.63 -9.55 -13.81
CA MET A 62 8.41 -9.03 -12.45
C MET A 62 9.04 -7.66 -12.18
N SER A 63 9.51 -6.96 -13.22
CA SER A 63 10.23 -5.68 -13.11
C SER A 63 9.40 -4.57 -12.45
N ASN A 64 8.08 -4.61 -12.62
CA ASN A 64 7.14 -3.66 -12.03
C ASN A 64 6.28 -4.27 -10.90
N ALA A 65 6.64 -5.46 -10.42
CA ALA A 65 5.96 -6.06 -9.29
C ALA A 65 6.30 -5.29 -8.00
N ARG A 66 5.31 -5.15 -7.14
CA ARG A 66 5.49 -4.50 -5.83
C ARG A 66 6.45 -5.26 -4.95
N GLN A 67 7.25 -4.54 -4.19
CA GLN A 67 8.09 -5.11 -3.15
C GLN A 67 7.38 -5.16 -1.80
N GLU A 68 7.77 -6.10 -0.95
CA GLU A 68 7.38 -6.16 0.46
C GLU A 68 8.45 -5.45 1.30
N LEU A 69 8.09 -4.32 1.89
CA LEU A 69 9.03 -3.45 2.61
C LEU A 69 9.10 -3.78 4.11
N ALA A 70 8.00 -4.27 4.68
CA ALA A 70 7.91 -4.64 6.08
C ALA A 70 6.73 -5.59 6.34
N ALA A 71 6.82 -6.37 7.41
CA ALA A 71 5.74 -7.20 7.93
C ALA A 71 5.59 -6.98 9.44
N ILE A 72 4.35 -7.02 9.92
CA ILE A 72 4.00 -6.91 11.34
C ILE A 72 3.13 -8.11 11.69
N ILE A 73 3.45 -8.79 12.79
CA ILE A 73 2.67 -9.87 13.39
C ILE A 73 2.45 -9.49 14.86
N TYR A 74 1.19 -9.42 15.26
CA TYR A 74 0.78 -9.22 16.64
C TYR A 74 0.63 -10.56 17.38
#